data_AF-A0A352Z8X5-F1
#
_entry.id   AF-A0A352Z8X5-F1
#
_cell.length_a   1.000
_cell.length_b   1.000
_cell.length_c   1.000
_cell.angle_alpha   90.00
_cell.angle_beta   90.00
_cell.angle_gamma   90.00
#
_symmetry.space_group_name_H-M   'P 1'
#
loop_
_entity.id
_entity.type
_entity.pdbx_description
1 polymer ?
#
loop_
_entity_poly.entity_id
_entity_poly.type
_entity_poly.pdbx_seq_one_letter_code
_entity_poly.pdbx_strand_id
1 'polypeptide(L)'
;MQKRDILVFSIGLLLLFSSCGKKGDPLPRGLQMPEKIQDLSGEVKDGLLFLSFSLPGYSEEGTRISDLAGFKVVKGCGTCMGV
;
A
#
# COMPACT_ATOMS: atom_id res chain seq x y z
N MET A 1 13.63 -50.09 -27.37
CA MET A 1 12.86 -49.23 -26.44
C MET A 1 11.56 -49.93 -26.14
N GLN A 2 11.35 -50.31 -24.89
CA GLN A 2 10.14 -51.01 -24.48
C GLN A 2 8.99 -49.99 -24.39
N LYS A 3 7.74 -50.40 -24.65
CA LYS A 3 6.56 -49.50 -24.58
C LYS A 3 6.46 -48.75 -23.25
N ARG A 4 6.99 -49.34 -22.17
CA ARG A 4 7.05 -48.76 -20.82
C ARG A 4 7.96 -47.53 -20.75
N ASP A 5 9.09 -47.54 -21.46
CA ASP A 5 10.05 -46.43 -21.46
C ASP A 5 9.46 -45.21 -22.20
N ILE A 6 8.76 -45.46 -23.31
CA ILE A 6 8.07 -44.42 -24.09
C ILE A 6 6.97 -43.75 -23.26
N LEU A 7 6.23 -44.54 -22.49
CA LEU A 7 5.13 -44.05 -21.66
C LEU A 7 5.64 -43.21 -20.48
N VAL A 8 6.73 -43.63 -19.84
CA VAL A 8 7.38 -42.86 -18.77
C VAL A 8 7.96 -41.54 -19.31
N PHE A 9 8.61 -41.57 -20.48
CA PHE A 9 9.17 -40.38 -21.10
C PHE A 9 8.08 -39.37 -21.52
N SER A 10 6.97 -39.86 -22.07
CA SER A 10 5.82 -39.03 -22.44
C SER A 10 5.16 -38.35 -21.24
N ILE A 11 5.02 -39.05 -20.11
CA ILE A 11 4.44 -38.49 -18.88
C ILE A 11 5.38 -37.44 -18.28
N GLY A 12 6.68 -37.73 -18.23
CA GLY A 12 7.69 -36.79 -17.75
C GLY A 12 7.69 -35.48 -18.55
N LEU A 13 7.57 -35.58 -19.89
CA LEU A 13 7.51 -34.42 -20.76
C LEU A 13 6.24 -33.59 -20.54
N LEU A 14 5.09 -34.23 -20.33
CA LEU A 14 3.81 -33.53 -20.10
C LEU A 14 3.82 -32.72 -18.78
N LEU A 15 4.46 -33.25 -17.74
CA LEU A 15 4.57 -32.58 -16.45
C LEU A 15 5.44 -31.31 -16.52
N LEU A 16 6.46 -31.27 -17.39
CA LEU A 16 7.31 -30.08 -17.57
C LEU A 16 6.54 -28.89 -18.15
N PHE A 17 5.56 -29.12 -19.03
CA PHE A 17 4.74 -28.05 -19.60
C PHE A 17 3.62 -27.55 -18.68
N SER A 18 3.32 -28.27 -17.60
CA SER A 18 2.29 -27.86 -16.64
C SER A 18 2.76 -26.80 -15.62
N SER A 19 4.06 -26.45 -15.60
CA SER A 19 4.64 -25.48 -14.66
C SER A 19 4.81 -24.08 -15.27
N CYS A 20 3.79 -23.59 -15.99
CA CYS A 20 3.78 -22.19 -16.40
C CYS A 20 3.38 -21.34 -15.17
N GLY A 21 4.37 -20.94 -14.37
CA GLY A 21 4.16 -20.04 -13.23
C GLY A 21 3.53 -18.73 -13.68
N LYS A 22 2.34 -18.41 -13.15
CA LYS A 22 1.66 -17.14 -13.41
C LYS A 22 2.36 -16.05 -12.59
N LYS A 23 2.81 -14.98 -13.25
CA LYS A 23 3.41 -13.84 -12.54
C LYS A 23 2.35 -13.25 -11.59
N GLY A 24 2.65 -13.25 -10.30
CA GLY A 24 1.80 -12.65 -9.29
C GLY A 24 1.69 -11.14 -9.49
N ASP A 25 0.66 -10.55 -8.91
CA ASP A 25 0.46 -9.10 -8.96
C ASP A 25 1.66 -8.37 -8.34
N PRO A 26 2.03 -7.20 -8.87
CA PRO A 26 3.09 -6.40 -8.27
C PRO A 26 2.69 -6.00 -6.85
N LEU A 27 3.59 -6.23 -5.89
CA LEU A 27 3.40 -5.72 -4.54
C LEU A 27 3.56 -4.20 -4.56
N PRO A 28 2.65 -3.44 -3.92
CA PRO A 28 2.84 -2.00 -3.75
C PRO A 28 4.13 -1.77 -2.96
N ARG A 29 4.88 -0.73 -3.34
CA ARG A 29 6.02 -0.29 -2.54
C ARG A 29 5.52 0.07 -1.15
N GLY A 30 6.25 -0.35 -0.11
CA GLY A 30 5.95 0.05 1.27
C GLY A 30 5.85 1.56 1.34
N LEU A 31 4.67 2.06 1.69
CA LEU A 31 4.44 3.49 1.88
C LEU A 31 5.05 3.87 3.23
N GLN A 32 6.05 4.74 3.22
CA GLN A 32 6.54 5.36 4.46
C GLN A 32 5.42 6.28 4.97
N MET A 33 4.75 5.85 6.03
CA MET A 33 3.67 6.64 6.62
C MET A 33 4.28 7.81 7.39
N PRO A 34 3.88 9.06 7.12
CA PRO A 34 4.30 10.21 7.92
C PRO A 34 3.87 10.06 9.37
N GLU A 35 4.64 10.65 10.27
CA GLU A 35 4.24 10.78 11.67
C GLU A 35 2.89 11.48 11.79
N LYS A 36 2.10 11.07 12.79
CA LYS A 36 0.81 11.69 13.10
C LYS A 36 1.00 13.16 13.47
N ILE A 37 0.11 14.00 12.97
CA ILE A 37 0.01 15.41 13.36
C ILE A 37 -0.53 15.48 14.79
N GLN A 38 0.26 16.06 15.71
CA GLN A 38 -0.10 16.16 17.13
C GLN A 38 -0.66 17.54 17.51
N ASP A 39 -0.47 18.55 16.67
CA ASP A 39 -0.71 19.97 16.94
C ASP A 39 -1.78 20.59 16.02
N LEU A 40 -2.71 19.78 15.52
CA LEU A 40 -3.81 20.27 14.69
C LEU A 40 -4.69 21.23 15.51
N SER A 41 -4.75 22.48 15.07
CA SER A 41 -5.55 23.54 15.66
C SER A 41 -6.46 24.20 14.62
N GLY A 42 -7.56 24.78 15.09
CA GLY A 42 -8.57 25.40 14.25
C GLY A 42 -9.07 26.72 14.83
N GLU A 43 -9.14 27.77 14.00
CA GLU A 43 -9.71 29.06 14.36
C GLU A 43 -10.78 29.48 13.35
N VAL A 44 -11.92 30.00 13.81
CA VAL A 44 -12.95 30.55 12.93
C VAL A 44 -12.83 32.06 12.91
N LYS A 45 -12.62 32.64 11.71
CA LYS A 45 -12.58 34.09 11.50
C LYS A 45 -13.42 34.44 10.27
N ASP A 46 -14.36 35.37 10.43
CA ASP A 46 -15.23 35.84 9.34
C ASP A 46 -15.98 34.71 8.60
N GLY A 47 -16.36 33.64 9.32
CA GLY A 47 -17.04 32.47 8.74
C GLY A 47 -16.12 31.48 8.02
N LEU A 48 -14.80 31.69 8.03
CA LEU A 48 -13.80 30.77 7.49
C LEU A 48 -13.13 29.98 8.62
N LEU A 49 -12.95 28.68 8.41
CA LEU A 49 -12.18 27.80 9.31
C LEU A 49 -10.73 27.74 8.85
N PHE A 50 -9.83 28.29 9.65
CA PHE A 50 -8.38 28.21 9.48
C PHE A 50 -7.86 27.01 10.25
N LEU A 51 -7.15 26.10 9.56
CA LEU A 51 -6.50 24.96 10.17
C LEU A 51 -4.98 25.15 10.15
N SER A 52 -4.34 24.94 11.29
CA SER A 52 -2.90 25.09 11.47
C SER A 52 -2.30 23.84 12.10
N PHE A 53 -1.18 23.36 11.54
CA PHE A 53 -0.47 22.18 12.02
C PHE A 53 0.99 22.20 11.54
N SER A 54 1.87 21.48 12.24
CA SER A 54 3.27 21.33 11.85
C SER A 54 3.44 20.29 10.74
N LEU A 55 4.39 20.54 9.83
CA LEU A 55 4.76 19.59 8.77
C LEU A 55 5.52 18.41 9.38
N PRO A 56 5.12 17.14 9.13
CA PRO A 56 5.85 15.99 9.62
C PRO A 56 7.19 15.87 8.87
N GLY A 57 8.29 15.89 9.62
CA GLY A 57 9.65 15.72 9.06
C GLY A 57 10.09 14.26 8.96
N TYR A 58 9.38 13.36 9.64
CA TYR A 58 9.76 11.96 9.80
C TYR A 58 8.56 11.03 9.59
N SER A 59 8.87 9.80 9.26
CA SER A 59 7.92 8.67 9.24
C SER A 59 7.68 8.15 10.65
N GLU A 60 6.59 7.39 10.84
CA GLU A 60 6.38 6.60 12.06
C GLU A 60 7.56 5.66 12.39
N GLU A 61 8.34 5.25 11.39
CA GLU A 61 9.55 4.44 11.55
C GLU A 61 10.84 5.28 11.81
N GLY A 62 10.71 6.60 11.96
CA GLY A 62 11.84 7.52 12.23
C GLY A 62 12.71 7.86 11.03
N THR A 63 12.35 7.41 9.82
CA THR A 63 13.04 7.79 8.58
C THR A 63 12.65 9.21 8.16
N ARG A 64 13.60 9.97 7.60
CA ARG A 64 13.34 11.35 7.17
C ARG A 64 12.50 11.36 5.89
N ILE A 65 11.39 12.09 5.90
CA ILE A 65 10.52 12.24 4.74
C ILE A 65 11.01 13.43 3.93
N SER A 66 11.25 13.20 2.63
CA SER A 66 11.68 14.23 1.69
C SER A 66 10.65 14.53 0.60
N ASP A 67 9.67 13.63 0.42
CA ASP A 67 8.68 13.72 -0.66
C ASP A 67 7.25 13.62 -0.11
N LEU A 68 6.71 14.76 0.30
CA LEU A 68 5.31 14.93 0.71
C LEU A 68 4.53 15.57 -0.43
N ALA A 69 3.68 14.79 -1.10
CA ALA A 69 2.86 15.28 -2.20
C ALA A 69 1.79 16.29 -1.75
N GLY A 70 1.31 16.18 -0.51
CA GLY A 70 0.32 17.08 0.06
C GLY A 70 -0.50 16.46 1.18
N PHE A 71 -1.52 17.19 1.63
CA PHE A 71 -2.40 16.82 2.73
C PHE A 71 -3.84 16.68 2.26
N LYS A 72 -4.56 15.71 2.82
CA LYS A 72 -6.00 15.55 2.62
C LYS A 72 -6.73 15.83 3.91
N VAL A 73 -7.51 16.91 3.93
CA VAL A 73 -8.38 17.25 5.06
C VAL A 73 -9.68 16.47 4.91
N VAL A 74 -10.04 15.69 5.92
CA VAL A 74 -11.30 14.95 5.97
C VAL A 74 -12.10 15.38 7.20
N LYS A 75 -13.38 15.67 6.99
CA LYS A 75 -14.32 15.83 8.12
C LYS A 75 -14.80 14.45 8.54
N GLY A 76 -14.33 13.97 9.69
CA GLY A 76 -14.90 12.81 10.34
C GLY A 76 -16.02 13.26 11.29
N CYS A 77 -17.21 12.70 11.14
CA CYS A 77 -18.16 12.68 12.26
C CYS A 77 -17.90 11.39 13.02
N GLY A 78 -17.71 11.44 14.35
CA GLY A 78 -17.42 10.27 15.18
C GLY A 78 -18.45 9.14 15.07
N THR A 79 -19.62 9.40 14.47
CA THR A 79 -20.72 8.44 14.25
C THR A 79 -21.08 8.21 12.78
N CYS A 80 -20.40 8.83 11.80
CA CYS A 80 -20.76 8.70 10.37
C CYS A 80 -19.75 7.89 9.53
N MET A 81 -18.92 7.06 10.16
CA MET A 81 -18.22 6.02 9.40
C MET A 81 -19.26 4.98 8.97
N GLY A 82 -19.70 5.09 7.72
CA GLY A 82 -20.64 4.16 7.10
C GLY A 82 -20.11 2.73 7.20
N VAL A 83 -20.92 1.88 7.82
CA VAL A 83 -20.87 0.41 7.72
C VAL A 83 -21.21 0.01 6.30
#